data_AF-A0A9X1WMI1-F1
#
_entry.id   AF-A0A9X1WMI1-F1
#
_cell.length_a   1.000
_cell.length_b   1.000
_cell.length_c   1.000
_cell.angle_alpha   90.00
_cell.angle_beta   90.00
_cell.angle_gamma   90.00
#
_symmetry.space_group_name_H-M   'P 1'
#
loop_
_entity.id
_entity.type
_entity.pdbx_description
1 polymer ?
#
loop_
_entity_poly.entity_id
_entity_poly.type
_entity_poly.pdbx_seq_one_letter_code
_entity_poly.pdbx_strand_id
1 'polypeptide(L)'
;MSEVDKLSDVGHLTPEVVAALVDGELTRGAEHRARIHLVHCVECRDEVREQRQASELLRGSIPLDQVRVSGSLLSRLVQIPDHCAAGDVAEPGHDAVGIDGCRRPDSITGRMAAVARKVQRRTSRSAKSGRGRAPSADPGSGG
;
A
#
# COMPACT_ATOMS: atom_id res chain seq x y z
N MET A 1 23.70 0.43 -3.35
CA MET A 1 23.52 1.07 -2.03
C MET A 1 23.19 2.53 -2.24
N SER A 2 21.96 2.84 -2.67
CA SER A 2 21.54 4.19 -3.07
C SER A 2 20.09 4.45 -2.65
N GLU A 3 19.76 4.11 -1.40
CA GLU A 3 18.44 4.34 -0.80
C GLU A 3 18.52 5.25 0.45
N VAL A 4 19.63 5.97 0.60
CA VAL A 4 19.85 6.90 1.73
C VAL A 4 19.63 8.37 1.33
N ASP A 5 19.32 8.61 0.06
CA ASP A 5 19.32 9.94 -0.59
C ASP A 5 17.89 10.48 -0.87
N LYS A 6 16.99 10.33 0.11
CA LYS A 6 15.64 10.93 0.04
C LYS A 6 15.21 11.57 1.36
N LEU A 7 16.15 12.16 2.09
CA LEU A 7 15.85 13.41 2.77
C LEU A 7 16.28 14.46 1.77
N SER A 8 15.35 15.29 1.32
CA SER A 8 15.44 16.11 0.11
C SER A 8 16.81 16.78 -0.06
N ASP A 9 17.19 17.01 -1.32
CA ASP A 9 18.32 17.82 -1.80
C ASP A 9 18.47 19.19 -1.08
N VAL A 10 17.47 19.58 -0.28
CA VAL A 10 17.51 20.57 0.80
C VAL A 10 16.86 19.98 2.09
N GLY A 11 17.65 19.41 3.00
CA GLY A 11 17.45 19.28 4.46
C GLY A 11 16.20 18.63 5.10
N HIS A 12 15.06 18.50 4.43
CA HIS A 12 13.76 18.14 5.00
C HIS A 12 13.29 16.73 4.62
N LEU A 13 12.23 16.24 5.27
CA LEU A 13 11.55 15.01 4.86
C LEU A 13 10.79 15.27 3.56
N THR A 14 10.86 14.34 2.61
CA THR A 14 9.99 14.44 1.42
C THR A 14 8.54 14.13 1.81
N PRO A 15 7.53 14.66 1.07
CA PRO A 15 6.12 14.41 1.40
C PRO A 15 5.76 12.93 1.39
N GLU A 16 6.42 12.11 0.58
CA GLU A 16 6.25 10.65 0.58
C GLU A 16 6.73 10.02 1.89
N VAL A 17 7.83 10.52 2.46
CA VAL A 17 8.35 10.06 3.75
C VAL A 17 7.42 10.49 4.88
N VAL A 18 6.88 11.71 4.82
CA VAL A 18 5.87 12.20 5.78
C VAL A 18 4.63 11.33 5.75
N ALA A 19 4.07 11.04 4.56
CA ALA A 19 2.91 10.16 4.40
C ALA A 19 3.19 8.75 4.93
N ALA A 20 4.31 8.13 4.50
CA ALA A 20 4.69 6.80 4.95
C ALA A 20 4.95 6.73 6.46
N LEU A 21 5.46 7.79 7.08
CA LEU A 21 5.64 7.87 8.54
C LEU A 21 4.30 7.90 9.28
N VAL A 22 3.32 8.63 8.75
CA VAL A 22 1.97 8.73 9.34
C VAL A 22 1.19 7.42 9.17
N ASP A 23 1.35 6.76 8.03
CA ASP A 23 0.68 5.50 7.73
C ASP A 23 1.38 4.28 8.37
N GLY A 24 2.61 4.44 8.87
CA GLY A 24 3.37 3.36 9.51
C GLY A 24 4.08 2.42 8.54
N GLU A 25 4.29 2.86 7.30
CA GLU A 25 4.83 2.07 6.18
C GLU A 25 6.35 2.23 6.00
N LEU A 26 7.02 2.99 6.88
CA LEU A 26 8.46 3.11 6.86
C LEU A 26 9.14 1.87 7.44
N THR A 27 10.28 1.48 6.84
CA THR A 27 11.17 0.51 7.48
C THR A 27 11.67 1.04 8.82
N ARG A 28 11.91 0.16 9.80
CA ARG A 28 12.35 0.53 11.16
C ARG A 28 13.53 1.52 11.17
N GLY A 29 14.48 1.35 10.25
CA GLY A 29 15.64 2.25 10.13
C GLY A 29 15.29 3.63 9.57
N ALA A 30 14.42 3.69 8.55
CA ALA A 30 13.94 4.94 7.99
C ALA A 30 13.05 5.70 8.99
N GLU A 31 12.17 4.98 9.68
CA GLU A 31 11.31 5.54 10.72
C GLU A 31 12.14 6.15 11.86
N HIS A 32 13.17 5.45 12.34
CA HIS A 32 14.04 5.97 13.40
C HIS A 32 14.72 7.29 13.00
N ARG A 33 15.26 7.37 11.78
CA ARG A 33 15.87 8.60 11.27
C ARG A 33 14.86 9.73 11.12
N ALA A 34 13.67 9.44 10.60
CA ALA A 34 12.60 10.42 10.47
C ALA A 34 12.19 10.97 11.84
N ARG A 35 12.01 10.10 12.85
CA ARG A 35 11.68 10.51 14.22
C ARG A 35 12.77 11.40 14.84
N ILE A 36 14.05 11.09 14.63
CA ILE A 36 15.16 11.98 15.07
C ILE A 36 15.05 13.34 14.38
N HIS A 37 14.80 13.36 13.07
CA HIS A 37 14.65 14.61 12.32
C HIS A 37 13.52 15.49 12.89
N LEU A 38 12.38 14.91 13.28
CA LEU A 38 11.26 15.64 13.89
C LEU A 38 11.59 16.30 15.25
N VAL A 39 12.62 15.82 15.95
CA VAL A 39 13.09 16.45 17.20
C VAL A 39 13.76 17.79 16.90
N HIS A 40 14.48 17.87 15.77
CA HIS A 40 15.32 19.01 15.42
C HIS A 40 14.68 19.96 14.41
N CYS A 41 13.70 19.50 13.62
CA CYS A 41 13.02 20.30 12.61
C CYS A 41 11.55 20.53 12.99
N VAL A 42 11.19 21.80 13.17
CA VAL A 42 9.82 22.20 13.50
C VAL A 42 8.89 22.13 12.29
N GLU A 43 9.38 22.46 11.10
CA GLU A 43 8.61 22.46 9.86
C GLU A 43 8.11 21.06 9.50
N CYS A 44 8.99 20.06 9.48
CA CYS A 44 8.59 18.68 9.23
C CYS A 44 7.68 18.12 10.34
N ARG A 45 7.75 18.65 11.57
CA ARG A 45 6.82 18.27 12.63
C ARG A 45 5.42 18.82 12.38
N ASP A 46 5.31 20.02 11.83
CA ASP A 46 4.02 20.62 11.48
C ASP A 46 3.42 19.92 10.26
N GLU A 47 4.22 19.61 9.23
CA GLU A 47 3.78 18.78 8.08
C GLU A 47 3.25 17.41 8.52
N VAL A 48 3.92 16.73 9.46
CA VAL A 48 3.46 15.45 10.01
C VAL A 48 2.14 15.61 10.77
N ARG A 49 1.92 16.74 11.47
CA ARG A 49 0.65 17.01 12.16
C ARG A 49 -0.49 17.20 11.18
N GLU A 50 -0.28 18.00 10.14
CA GLU A 50 -1.26 18.23 9.09
C GLU A 50 -1.62 16.92 8.39
N GLN A 51 -0.62 16.11 8.04
CA GLN A 51 -0.85 14.81 7.41
C GLN A 51 -1.59 13.82 8.33
N ARG A 52 -1.32 13.83 9.64
CA ARG A 52 -2.07 13.03 10.62
C ARG A 52 -3.54 13.44 10.68
N GLN A 53 -3.79 14.75 10.74
CA GLN A 53 -5.15 15.28 10.74
C GLN A 53 -5.90 14.88 9.46
N ALA A 54 -5.25 15.01 8.30
CA ALA A 54 -5.83 14.57 7.03
C ALA A 54 -6.16 13.07 7.03
N SER A 55 -5.23 12.23 7.49
CA SER A 55 -5.42 10.77 7.61
C SER A 55 -6.60 10.42 8.53
N GLU A 56 -6.73 11.11 9.66
CA GLU A 56 -7.82 10.90 10.62
C GLU A 56 -9.18 11.33 10.05
N LEU A 57 -9.25 12.47 9.36
CA LEU A 57 -10.47 12.90 8.66
C LEU A 57 -10.92 11.88 7.62
N LEU A 58 -9.99 11.31 6.84
CA LEU A 58 -10.30 10.26 5.86
C LEU A 58 -10.83 9.00 6.54
N ARG A 59 -10.20 8.57 7.65
CA ARG A 59 -10.66 7.40 8.42
C ARG A 59 -12.04 7.63 9.06
N GLY A 60 -12.33 8.84 9.54
CA GLY A 60 -13.62 9.21 10.12
C GLY A 60 -14.73 9.44 9.09
N SER A 61 -14.39 9.71 7.83
CA SER A 61 -15.36 9.99 6.76
C SER A 61 -16.16 8.76 6.32
N ILE A 62 -15.63 7.55 6.56
CA ILE A 62 -16.31 6.29 6.25
C ILE A 62 -17.01 5.82 7.54
N PRO A 63 -18.35 5.81 7.57
CA PRO A 63 -19.07 5.29 8.73
C PRO A 63 -18.74 3.81 8.97
N LEU A 64 -18.34 3.45 10.19
CA LEU A 64 -17.93 2.09 10.54
C LEU A 64 -19.03 1.04 10.28
N ASP A 65 -20.29 1.44 10.31
CA ASP A 65 -21.47 0.62 9.99
C ASP A 65 -21.57 0.26 8.49
N GLN A 66 -20.92 1.02 7.60
CA GLN A 66 -20.80 0.71 6.18
C GLN A 66 -19.68 -0.30 5.91
N VAL A 67 -18.72 -0.46 6.83
CA VAL A 67 -17.65 -1.46 6.73
C VAL A 67 -18.16 -2.81 7.24
N ARG A 68 -18.70 -3.62 6.34
CA ARG A 68 -19.19 -4.97 6.65
C ARG A 68 -18.03 -5.98 6.56
N VAL A 69 -17.70 -6.62 7.67
CA VAL A 69 -16.80 -7.79 7.68
C VAL A 69 -17.60 -9.05 7.34
N SER A 70 -17.05 -9.95 6.53
CA SER A 70 -17.71 -11.23 6.27
C SER A 70 -17.78 -12.08 7.55
N GLY A 71 -18.91 -12.77 7.77
CA GLY A 71 -19.09 -13.60 8.97
C GLY A 71 -18.01 -14.67 9.14
N SER A 72 -17.55 -15.26 8.03
CA SER A 72 -16.45 -16.23 8.03
C SER A 72 -15.10 -15.63 8.45
N LEU A 73 -14.83 -14.36 8.14
CA LEU A 73 -13.62 -13.68 8.57
C LEU A 73 -13.70 -13.35 10.06
N LEU A 74 -14.85 -12.88 10.56
CA LEU A 74 -15.06 -12.64 11.99
C LEU A 74 -14.87 -13.93 12.79
N SER A 75 -15.47 -15.04 12.36
CA SER A 75 -15.30 -16.34 13.04
C SER A 75 -13.82 -16.75 13.14
N ARG A 76 -13.04 -16.56 12.07
CA ARG A 76 -11.60 -16.86 12.08
C ARG A 76 -10.81 -15.91 12.98
N LEU A 77 -11.11 -14.61 12.97
CA LEU A 77 -10.45 -13.61 13.82
C LEU A 77 -10.67 -13.92 15.31
N VAL A 78 -11.88 -14.33 15.69
CA VAL A 78 -12.22 -14.71 17.06
C VAL A 78 -11.45 -15.96 17.53
N GLN A 79 -11.10 -16.87 16.62
CA GLN A 79 -10.36 -18.11 16.92
C GLN A 79 -8.83 -17.92 17.01
N ILE A 80 -8.28 -16.74 16.66
CA ILE A 80 -6.83 -16.49 16.71
C ILE A 80 -6.21 -16.79 18.09
N PRO A 81 -6.78 -16.33 19.22
CA PRO A 81 -6.20 -16.61 20.54
C PRO A 81 -6.09 -18.10 20.84
N ASP A 82 -7.09 -18.90 20.44
CA ASP A 82 -7.12 -20.34 20.65
C ASP A 82 -6.01 -21.06 19.86
N HIS A 83 -5.70 -20.57 18.66
CA HIS A 83 -4.62 -21.07 17.81
C HIS A 83 -3.22 -20.59 18.20
N CYS A 84 -3.09 -19.49 18.96
CA CYS A 84 -1.80 -19.00 19.42
C CYS A 84 -1.40 -19.55 20.80
N ALA A 85 -2.38 -19.92 21.64
CA ALA A 85 -2.15 -20.48 22.97
C ALA A 85 -1.77 -21.97 22.93
N ALA A 86 -2.33 -22.70 21.97
CA ALA A 86 -1.86 -24.02 21.63
C ALA A 86 -0.57 -23.82 20.82
N GLY A 87 0.59 -24.21 21.36
CA GLY A 87 1.90 -24.10 20.70
C GLY A 87 2.06 -24.90 19.40
N ASP A 88 0.94 -25.32 18.83
CA ASP A 88 0.79 -25.80 17.48
C ASP A 88 1.10 -24.62 16.57
N VAL A 89 2.34 -24.60 16.08
CA VAL A 89 2.57 -24.25 14.68
C VAL A 89 1.69 -25.21 13.88
N ALA A 90 0.40 -24.89 13.77
CA ALA A 90 -0.48 -25.48 12.81
C ALA A 90 0.21 -25.18 11.48
N GLU A 91 0.76 -26.23 10.87
CA GLU A 91 1.22 -26.23 9.49
C GLU A 91 0.26 -25.32 8.72
N PRO A 92 0.74 -24.20 8.14
CA PRO A 92 -0.13 -23.15 7.64
C PRO A 92 -1.16 -23.80 6.72
N GLY A 93 -2.42 -23.81 7.15
CA GLY A 93 -3.49 -24.43 6.39
C GLY A 93 -3.47 -23.88 4.97
N HIS A 94 -3.76 -24.73 3.98
CA HIS A 94 -3.54 -24.56 2.53
C HIS A 94 -4.18 -23.32 1.85
N ASP A 95 -4.72 -22.36 2.63
CA ASP A 95 -5.33 -21.09 2.22
C ASP A 95 -4.77 -19.87 3.01
N ALA A 96 -3.72 -20.05 3.81
CA ALA A 96 -3.16 -19.02 4.67
C ALA A 96 -2.62 -17.84 3.85
N VAL A 97 -2.94 -16.63 4.32
CA VAL A 97 -2.28 -15.41 3.85
C VAL A 97 -0.92 -15.39 4.55
N GLY A 98 0.16 -15.39 3.76
CA GLY A 98 1.49 -15.31 4.33
C GLY A 98 1.72 -14.00 5.09
N ILE A 99 2.76 -13.96 5.91
CA ILE A 99 3.23 -12.72 6.57
C ILE A 99 3.53 -11.58 5.58
N ASP A 100 3.74 -11.91 4.31
CA ASP A 100 3.91 -11.01 3.15
C ASP A 100 2.57 -10.48 2.60
N GLY A 101 1.44 -10.76 3.26
CA GLY A 101 0.10 -10.36 2.84
C GLY A 101 -0.38 -11.07 1.57
N CYS A 102 0.39 -12.03 1.06
CA CYS A 102 0.09 -12.72 -0.18
C CYS A 102 -0.61 -14.05 0.10
N ARG A 103 -1.79 -14.24 -0.50
CA ARG A 103 -2.40 -15.58 -0.58
C ARG A 103 -1.59 -16.42 -1.58
N ARG A 104 -0.86 -17.43 -1.11
CA ARG A 104 -0.15 -18.37 -1.99
C ARG A 104 -1.15 -19.39 -2.55
N PRO A 105 -1.16 -19.63 -3.88
CA PRO A 105 -2.00 -20.65 -4.47
C PRO A 105 -1.28 -22.01 -4.42
N ASP A 106 -1.77 -22.92 -3.59
CA ASP A 106 -1.05 -24.17 -3.34
C ASP A 106 -1.47 -25.34 -4.27
N SER A 107 -2.63 -25.27 -4.93
CA SER A 107 -3.05 -26.24 -5.95
C SER A 107 -2.44 -25.95 -7.33
N ILE A 108 -2.18 -27.00 -8.12
CA ILE A 108 -1.74 -26.85 -9.52
C ILE A 108 -2.69 -25.95 -10.32
N THR A 109 -4.00 -26.09 -10.11
CA THR A 109 -5.03 -25.25 -10.74
C THR A 109 -4.99 -23.81 -10.24
N GLY A 110 -4.70 -23.60 -8.95
CA GLY A 110 -4.51 -22.27 -8.35
C GLY A 110 -3.30 -21.55 -8.91
N ARG A 111 -2.17 -22.26 -9.11
CA ARG A 111 -0.97 -21.72 -9.77
C ARG A 111 -1.27 -21.32 -11.21
N MET A 112 -1.98 -22.17 -11.95
CA MET A 112 -2.41 -21.87 -13.32
C MET A 112 -3.33 -20.65 -13.37
N ALA A 113 -4.29 -20.54 -12.45
CA ALA A 113 -5.17 -19.37 -12.36
C ALA A 113 -4.42 -18.08 -12.01
N ALA A 114 -3.39 -18.14 -11.15
CA ALA A 114 -2.56 -16.99 -10.83
C ALA A 114 -1.71 -16.53 -12.03
N VAL A 115 -1.14 -17.48 -12.78
CA VAL A 115 -0.41 -17.20 -14.02
C VAL A 115 -1.34 -16.60 -15.08
N ALA A 116 -2.54 -17.16 -15.25
CA ALA A 116 -3.54 -16.64 -16.19
C ALA A 116 -3.91 -15.19 -15.87
N ARG A 117 -4.16 -14.85 -14.59
CA ARG A 117 -4.41 -13.46 -14.16
C ARG A 117 -3.22 -12.54 -14.45
N LYS A 118 -1.98 -13.02 -14.32
CA LYS A 118 -0.77 -12.23 -14.62
C LYS A 118 -0.61 -11.98 -16.13
N VAL A 119 -0.93 -12.96 -16.96
CA VAL A 119 -0.96 -12.83 -18.43
C VAL A 119 -2.05 -11.85 -18.87
N GLN A 120 -3.25 -11.96 -18.33
CA GLN A 120 -4.37 -11.08 -18.68
C GLN A 120 -4.15 -9.62 -18.26
N ARG A 121 -3.40 -9.39 -17.17
CA ARG A 121 -2.93 -8.04 -16.78
C ARG A 121 -1.89 -7.47 -17.75
N ARG A 122 -1.03 -8.31 -18.35
CA ARG A 122 -0.04 -7.87 -19.34
C ARG A 122 -0.70 -7.52 -20.67
N THR A 123 -1.65 -8.32 -21.13
CA THR A 123 -2.36 -8.08 -22.39
C THR A 123 -3.27 -6.86 -22.30
N SER A 124 -3.97 -6.67 -21.18
CA SER A 124 -4.81 -5.47 -20.96
C SER A 124 -3.99 -4.18 -20.79
N ARG A 125 -2.79 -4.25 -20.21
CA ARG A 125 -1.84 -3.12 -20.17
C ARG A 125 -1.27 -2.79 -21.57
N SER A 126 -0.95 -3.80 -22.37
CA SER A 126 -0.48 -3.62 -23.75
C SER A 126 -1.57 -3.06 -24.67
N ALA A 127 -2.83 -3.42 -24.46
CA ALA A 127 -3.97 -2.84 -25.18
C ALA A 127 -4.21 -1.36 -24.82
N LYS A 128 -3.81 -0.92 -23.63
CA LYS A 128 -3.98 0.47 -23.17
C LYS A 128 -2.82 1.40 -23.55
N SER A 129 -1.62 0.88 -23.84
CA SER A 129 -0.47 1.70 -24.30
C SER A 129 -0.49 2.01 -25.82
N GLY A 130 -1.46 1.48 -26.57
CA GLY A 130 -1.54 1.62 -28.03
C GLY A 130 -2.45 2.73 -28.56
N ARG A 131 -3.14 3.52 -27.73
CA ARG A 131 -3.92 4.68 -28.23
C ARG A 131 -3.02 5.91 -28.32
N GLY A 132 -2.15 5.86 -29.31
CA GLY A 132 -1.41 7.02 -29.81
C GLY A 132 -2.35 8.09 -30.33
N ARG A 133 -2.07 9.30 -29.86
CA ARG A 133 -2.58 10.62 -30.26
C ARG A 133 -2.77 10.74 -31.78
N ALA A 134 -3.99 11.07 -32.22
CA ALA A 134 -4.24 11.49 -33.60
C ALA A 134 -3.54 12.85 -33.85
N PRO A 135 -2.93 13.09 -35.02
CA PRO A 135 -2.48 14.41 -35.40
C PRO A 135 -3.70 15.30 -35.68
N SER A 136 -3.81 16.40 -34.93
CA SER A 136 -4.76 17.48 -35.17
C SER A 136 -4.40 18.19 -36.47
N ALA A 137 -5.29 18.12 -37.46
CA ALA A 137 -5.26 18.96 -38.64
C ALA A 137 -5.84 20.33 -38.29
N ASP A 138 -5.04 21.38 -38.41
CA ASP A 138 -5.48 22.77 -38.35
C ASP A 138 -5.96 23.21 -39.75
N PRO A 139 -7.22 23.69 -39.90
CA PRO A 139 -7.62 24.47 -41.05
C PRO A 139 -7.54 25.97 -40.74
N GLY A 140 -6.58 26.65 -41.40
CA GLY A 140 -6.68 27.99 -41.98
C GLY A 140 -7.13 29.19 -41.14
N SER A 141 -6.36 30.28 -41.22
CA SER A 141 -6.93 31.58 -41.59
C SER A 141 -5.85 32.47 -42.20
N GLY A 142 -5.96 32.69 -43.51
CA GLY A 142 -5.30 33.78 -44.21
C GLY A 142 -6.18 35.03 -44.13
N GLY A 143 -5.54 36.16 -43.87
CA GLY A 143 -6.07 37.52 -43.88
C GLY A 143 -4.89 38.46 -43.80
#